data_AF-A0A1Y3NLL7-F1
#
_entry.id   AF-A0A1Y3NLL7-F1
#
_cell.length_a   1.000
_cell.length_b   1.000
_cell.length_c   1.000
_cell.angle_alpha   90.00
_cell.angle_beta   90.00
_cell.angle_gamma   90.00
#
_symmetry.space_group_name_H-M   'P 1'
#
loop_
_entity.id
_entity.type
_entity.pdbx_description
1 polymer ?
#
loop_
_entity_poly.entity_id
_entity_poly.type
_entity_poly.pdbx_seq_one_letter_code
_entity_poly.pdbx_strand_id
1 'polypeptide(L)'
;MSNIYLNRNINYAKLNCGIIHFCNDIKMTIYNSTFINNYNKSSGGAICFDNLSSVNFNISSSLFKKNKAVNGGALYFKNKRDNNVNEKSNDNMELVIENNIFMENIAVNFGGAIYSEFNKFYLATSRNNIIIENKAGVMGGGIFSLNLVHENLFNLSNCQISNNTVNSFVNDYTSRPSYITLNDKKINSVNITSGGHLPLEFTLYDEFDNIIFDVTKYYSSLSIKVVLTNEEFFLDDNNEDDDSFFNRNFYLVDNVCSFSQGICNLNNFRIFANPNIYIMHFKIEHYNDNNIQFKTNNITIQISKCNDNQIQMYDRNDILYCEDPKCEDSCPISKNSAFCYPSENNKYNDPKLNHCYCIYGWEGEFCIIKDNGIYKILIFCTSITMIFISNFFMTYENYVECSLNFLFKHLGEGLLIPISYAYIILSIELGVINRNEIKFKVISSGLLTENVNISESSSYDILKSNFKYEQSNNSVLYQNFNENVSNDNDSINKINKSIELKLMNINVMQNYKNKCVQHQNNKPGNTSNTSENDDDNLSSRFSFIKKFKNIYTKKDSVNDLLSRITEDNIDKYKILEQIIKNAHSLIKDSIINFICKSGGWTKYNYSRL
;
A
#
# COMPACT_ATOMS: atom_id res chain seq x y z
N MET A 1 16.20 39.88 32.17
CA MET A 1 15.32 40.74 31.37
C MET A 1 13.88 40.48 31.79
N SER A 2 13.10 41.51 32.11
CA SER A 2 11.72 41.32 32.53
C SER A 2 10.82 42.49 32.21
N ASN A 3 9.51 42.20 32.10
CA ASN A 3 8.49 43.20 31.77
C ASN A 3 8.81 43.96 30.47
N ILE A 4 9.49 43.31 29.53
CA ILE A 4 9.82 43.90 28.23
C ILE A 4 8.55 43.95 27.39
N TYR A 5 8.31 45.08 26.72
CA TYR A 5 7.25 45.23 25.74
C TYR A 5 7.83 45.68 24.39
N LEU A 6 7.98 44.75 23.45
CA LEU A 6 8.45 45.01 22.09
C LEU A 6 7.31 44.83 21.09
N ASN A 7 6.86 45.95 20.51
CA ASN A 7 5.74 45.96 19.58
C ASN A 7 6.11 46.67 18.27
N ARG A 8 5.79 46.06 17.12
CA ARG A 8 5.95 46.63 15.77
C ARG A 8 7.39 47.05 15.40
N ASN A 9 8.39 46.34 15.91
CA ASN A 9 9.77 46.58 15.50
C ASN A 9 10.08 45.89 14.18
N ILE A 10 10.94 46.51 13.37
CA ILE A 10 11.33 45.98 12.07
C ILE A 10 12.85 45.96 11.95
N ASN A 11 13.41 44.78 11.63
CA ASN A 11 14.80 44.62 11.23
C ASN A 11 14.87 44.21 9.75
N TYR A 12 15.33 45.11 8.88
CA TYR A 12 15.47 44.86 7.44
C TYR A 12 16.84 44.31 7.04
N ALA A 13 17.80 44.23 7.96
CA ALA A 13 19.15 43.76 7.64
C ALA A 13 19.13 42.24 7.43
N LYS A 14 19.33 41.81 6.18
CA LYS A 14 19.31 40.39 5.78
C LYS A 14 20.32 39.53 6.54
N LEU A 15 21.42 40.12 7.00
CA LEU A 15 22.49 39.44 7.72
C LEU A 15 22.27 39.46 9.24
N ASN A 16 21.40 40.32 9.75
CA ASN A 16 21.18 40.46 11.19
C ASN A 16 20.00 39.57 11.59
N CYS A 17 20.23 38.73 12.57
CA CYS A 17 19.23 37.83 13.13
C CYS A 17 18.50 38.51 14.30
N GLY A 18 17.21 38.23 14.53
CA GLY A 18 16.47 38.80 15.66
C GLY A 18 16.04 40.27 15.53
N ILE A 19 15.05 40.68 16.34
CA ILE A 19 14.96 42.07 16.83
C ILE A 19 15.91 42.25 18.00
N ILE A 20 15.90 41.28 18.91
CA ILE A 20 16.95 41.09 19.91
C ILE A 20 17.87 40.00 19.39
N HIS A 21 19.14 40.33 19.23
CA HIS A 21 20.17 39.40 18.77
C HIS A 21 21.15 39.13 19.90
N PHE A 22 21.34 37.87 20.24
CA PHE A 22 22.42 37.42 21.09
C PHE A 22 23.39 36.55 20.30
N CYS A 23 24.68 36.81 20.50
CA CYS A 23 25.77 36.11 19.84
C CYS A 23 26.73 35.56 20.90
N ASN A 24 27.22 34.33 20.70
CA ASN A 24 28.04 33.54 21.64
C ASN A 24 27.25 33.02 22.84
N ASP A 25 27.95 32.35 23.75
CA ASP A 25 27.37 31.73 24.93
C ASP A 25 26.74 32.75 25.87
N ILE A 26 25.52 32.44 26.32
CA ILE A 26 24.68 33.38 27.07
C ILE A 26 24.22 32.75 28.37
N LYS A 27 24.30 33.54 29.44
CA LYS A 27 23.58 33.31 30.69
C LYS A 27 22.50 34.38 30.85
N MET A 28 21.25 34.03 30.59
CA MET A 28 20.15 35.01 30.59
C MET A 28 18.82 34.41 31.02
N THR A 29 18.04 35.20 31.76
CA THR A 29 16.63 34.92 32.04
C THR A 29 15.75 36.01 31.44
N ILE A 30 14.70 35.61 30.72
CA ILE A 30 13.61 36.47 30.24
C ILE A 30 12.33 36.04 30.94
N TYR A 31 11.64 36.95 31.63
CA TYR A 31 10.35 36.62 32.25
C TYR A 31 9.32 37.72 32.08
N ASN A 32 8.04 37.34 32.05
CA ASN A 32 6.89 38.27 31.98
C ASN A 32 7.03 39.32 30.86
N SER A 33 7.46 38.91 29.67
CA SER A 33 7.76 39.81 28.56
C SER A 33 6.81 39.59 27.38
N THR A 34 6.62 40.61 26.55
CA THR A 34 5.64 40.62 25.46
C THR A 34 6.30 41.10 24.16
N PHE A 35 6.22 40.27 23.12
CA PHE A 35 6.78 40.48 21.78
C PHE A 35 5.67 40.36 20.74
N ILE A 36 5.23 41.50 20.19
CA ILE A 36 4.04 41.58 19.33
C ILE A 36 4.36 42.24 17.98
N ASN A 37 3.85 41.66 16.88
CA ASN A 37 3.91 42.25 15.53
C ASN A 37 5.33 42.64 15.08
N ASN A 38 6.37 41.93 15.52
CA ASN A 38 7.73 42.23 15.10
C ASN A 38 8.05 41.54 13.77
N TYR A 39 8.90 42.17 12.95
CA TYR A 39 9.28 41.64 11.64
C TYR A 39 10.80 41.67 11.47
N ASN A 40 11.40 40.51 11.25
CA ASN A 40 12.79 40.39 10.84
C ASN A 40 12.88 39.84 9.41
N LYS A 41 13.78 40.40 8.59
CA LYS A 41 14.05 39.89 7.23
C LYS A 41 14.98 38.67 7.22
N SER A 42 15.65 38.38 8.34
CA SER A 42 16.43 37.16 8.57
C SER A 42 15.68 36.20 9.50
N SER A 43 16.38 35.39 10.30
CA SER A 43 15.79 34.44 11.26
C SER A 43 15.48 35.08 12.62
N GLY A 44 14.55 34.49 13.38
CA GLY A 44 14.16 34.94 14.72
C GLY A 44 13.34 36.24 14.65
N GLY A 45 12.01 36.14 14.59
CA GLY A 45 11.17 37.34 14.42
C GLY A 45 11.10 38.23 15.66
N ALA A 46 11.34 37.68 16.84
CA ALA A 46 11.52 38.44 18.07
C ALA A 46 12.96 38.33 18.58
N ILE A 47 13.41 37.11 18.87
CA ILE A 47 14.72 36.86 19.50
C ILE A 47 15.50 35.86 18.65
N CYS A 48 16.78 36.14 18.47
CA CYS A 48 17.70 35.24 17.83
C CYS A 48 18.94 34.99 18.69
N PHE A 49 19.32 33.72 18.75
CA PHE A 49 20.55 33.22 19.33
C PHE A 49 21.42 32.64 18.20
N ASP A 50 22.55 33.27 17.92
CA ASP A 50 23.52 32.79 16.94
C ASP A 50 24.86 32.46 17.62
N ASN A 51 25.62 31.57 16.99
CA ASN A 51 26.96 31.18 17.41
C ASN A 51 27.04 30.55 18.82
N LEU A 52 26.06 29.72 19.18
CA LEU A 52 26.01 29.08 20.49
C LEU A 52 26.92 27.84 20.58
N SER A 53 27.79 27.77 21.59
CA SER A 53 28.47 26.53 22.03
C SER A 53 27.85 25.97 23.32
N SER A 54 27.37 26.85 24.20
CA SER A 54 26.64 26.54 25.42
C SER A 54 25.53 27.57 25.68
N VAL A 55 24.46 27.15 26.35
CA VAL A 55 23.29 28.00 26.63
C VAL A 55 22.84 27.80 28.07
N ASN A 56 22.87 28.86 28.87
CA ASN A 56 22.14 28.94 30.14
C ASN A 56 21.03 29.99 29.98
N PHE A 57 19.94 29.60 29.34
CA PHE A 57 18.86 30.48 28.95
C PHE A 57 17.54 30.00 29.53
N ASN A 58 16.87 30.86 30.30
CA ASN A 58 15.54 30.60 30.81
C ASN A 58 14.57 31.64 30.27
N ILE A 59 13.50 31.21 29.61
CA ILE A 59 12.38 32.06 29.24
C ILE A 59 11.08 31.55 29.86
N SER A 60 10.41 32.44 30.60
CA SER A 60 9.15 32.10 31.24
C SER A 60 8.07 33.16 31.16
N SER A 61 6.81 32.72 31.23
CA SER A 61 5.63 33.60 31.36
C SER A 61 5.57 34.71 30.31
N SER A 62 6.04 34.46 29.09
CA SER A 62 6.16 35.47 28.04
C SER A 62 5.22 35.22 26.86
N LEU A 63 4.79 36.29 26.20
CA LEU A 63 3.88 36.27 25.05
C LEU A 63 4.62 36.64 23.76
N PHE A 64 4.55 35.75 22.77
CA PHE A 64 5.05 35.94 21.41
C PHE A 64 3.89 35.86 20.42
N LYS A 65 3.45 37.02 19.90
CA LYS A 65 2.29 37.10 19.02
C LYS A 65 2.58 37.80 17.69
N LYS A 66 2.18 37.19 16.58
CA LYS A 66 2.26 37.80 15.23
C LYS A 66 3.66 38.25 14.82
N ASN A 67 4.70 37.61 15.33
CA ASN A 67 6.07 37.90 14.90
C ASN A 67 6.37 37.17 13.58
N LYS A 68 7.23 37.75 12.74
CA LYS A 68 7.51 37.22 11.41
C LYS A 68 9.00 37.23 11.08
N ALA A 69 9.50 36.11 10.54
CA ALA A 69 10.89 35.93 10.12
C ALA A 69 11.05 34.93 8.97
N VAL A 70 12.28 34.72 8.49
CA VAL A 70 12.61 33.66 7.52
C VAL A 70 12.49 32.27 8.17
N ASN A 71 13.19 32.07 9.29
CA ASN A 71 13.09 30.88 10.14
C ASN A 71 12.81 31.31 11.57
N GLY A 72 11.98 30.58 12.31
CA GLY A 72 11.70 30.89 13.71
C GLY A 72 10.92 32.20 13.83
N GLY A 73 9.61 32.15 13.55
CA GLY A 73 8.79 33.37 13.53
C GLY A 73 8.82 34.15 14.84
N ALA A 74 9.06 33.48 15.98
CA ALA A 74 9.37 34.14 17.26
C ALA A 74 10.84 33.93 17.67
N LEU A 75 11.27 32.68 17.84
CA LEU A 75 12.59 32.31 18.37
C LEU A 75 13.42 31.55 17.34
N TYR A 76 14.71 31.86 17.30
CA TYR A 76 15.69 31.16 16.48
C TYR A 76 16.94 30.83 17.28
N PHE A 77 17.40 29.58 17.22
CA PHE A 77 18.63 29.11 17.86
C PHE A 77 19.56 28.51 16.81
N LYS A 78 20.86 28.85 16.86
CA LYS A 78 21.86 28.32 15.94
C LYS A 78 23.21 28.06 16.62
N ASN A 79 23.76 26.89 16.31
CA ASN A 79 25.10 26.48 16.75
C ASN A 79 26.20 27.41 16.23
N LYS A 80 27.29 27.44 16.99
CA LYS A 80 28.60 27.87 16.50
C LYS A 80 29.06 26.98 15.35
N ARG A 81 29.63 27.60 14.30
CA ARG A 81 30.21 26.89 13.14
C ARG A 81 31.60 26.33 13.47
N ASP A 82 31.70 25.49 14.49
CA ASP A 82 32.96 24.77 14.72
C ASP A 82 32.84 23.34 14.16
N ASN A 83 33.57 23.09 13.09
CA ASN A 83 33.57 21.82 12.35
C ASN A 83 34.24 20.65 13.12
N ASN A 84 34.75 20.88 14.34
CA ASN A 84 35.66 19.97 15.05
C ASN A 84 35.23 19.61 16.48
N VAL A 85 33.97 19.82 16.86
CA VAL A 85 33.55 19.59 18.25
C VAL A 85 33.20 18.10 18.46
N ASN A 86 34.23 17.29 18.67
CA ASN A 86 34.16 15.95 19.29
C ASN A 86 33.87 16.02 20.81
N GLU A 87 33.18 17.07 21.29
CA GLU A 87 33.14 17.34 22.73
C GLU A 87 31.86 16.79 23.37
N LYS A 88 32.02 15.60 23.94
CA LYS A 88 31.30 15.13 25.14
C LYS A 88 31.64 15.99 26.37
N SER A 89 31.79 17.31 26.23
CA SER A 89 31.92 18.16 27.40
C SER A 89 30.53 18.26 28.04
N ASN A 90 30.42 17.67 29.24
CA ASN A 90 29.28 17.76 30.16
C ASN A 90 29.17 19.19 30.74
N ASP A 91 29.26 20.21 29.91
CA ASP A 91 29.07 21.57 30.37
C ASP A 91 27.62 21.75 30.79
N ASN A 92 27.43 22.27 32.00
CA ASN A 92 26.15 22.54 32.64
C ASN A 92 25.29 23.49 31.79
N MET A 93 24.63 22.93 30.78
CA MET A 93 23.71 23.63 29.90
C MET A 93 22.31 23.57 30.51
N GLU A 94 21.65 24.72 30.57
CA GLU A 94 20.28 24.84 31.08
C GLU A 94 19.49 25.70 30.10
N LEU A 95 18.67 25.06 29.27
CA LEU A 95 17.74 25.74 28.38
C LEU A 95 16.32 25.48 28.87
N VAL A 96 15.66 26.48 29.43
CA VAL A 96 14.32 26.36 30.03
C VAL A 96 13.34 27.25 29.27
N ILE A 97 12.27 26.67 28.75
CA ILE A 97 11.20 27.38 28.04
C ILE A 97 9.88 27.00 28.72
N GLU A 98 9.35 27.83 29.61
CA GLU A 98 8.18 27.42 30.42
C GLU A 98 7.07 28.48 30.50
N ASN A 99 5.81 28.04 30.49
CA ASN A 99 4.65 28.92 30.65
C ASN A 99 4.58 30.07 29.61
N ASN A 100 5.08 29.86 28.39
CA ASN A 100 5.04 30.87 27.33
C ASN A 100 3.88 30.64 26.38
N ILE A 101 3.45 31.71 25.70
CA ILE A 101 2.41 31.66 24.67
C ILE A 101 3.02 32.11 23.33
N PHE A 102 3.01 31.22 22.34
CA PHE A 102 3.41 31.47 20.96
C PHE A 102 2.19 31.37 20.06
N MET A 103 1.71 32.49 19.54
CA MET A 103 0.46 32.55 18.79
C MET A 103 0.56 33.36 17.50
N GLU A 104 0.04 32.81 16.40
CA GLU A 104 -0.05 33.50 15.09
C GLU A 104 1.32 33.99 14.55
N ASN A 105 2.44 33.38 14.96
CA ASN A 105 3.76 33.73 14.42
C ASN A 105 3.97 33.09 13.04
N ILE A 106 4.78 33.71 12.20
CA ILE A 106 4.94 33.33 10.79
C ILE A 106 6.42 33.19 10.42
N ALA A 107 6.84 32.01 9.99
CA ALA A 107 8.11 31.77 9.33
C ALA A 107 7.93 31.63 7.81
N VAL A 108 8.86 32.19 7.02
CA VAL A 108 8.86 31.98 5.56
C VAL A 108 9.18 30.53 5.21
N ASN A 109 10.13 29.91 5.90
CA ASN A 109 10.52 28.52 5.64
C ASN A 109 10.16 27.61 6.80
N PHE A 110 10.83 27.73 7.94
CA PHE A 110 10.78 26.70 8.98
C PHE A 110 10.48 27.26 10.36
N GLY A 111 9.69 26.53 11.16
CA GLY A 111 9.46 26.83 12.57
C GLY A 111 8.66 28.11 12.77
N GLY A 112 7.34 28.06 12.59
CA GLY A 112 6.50 29.26 12.65
C GLY A 112 6.59 30.00 13.99
N ALA A 113 6.72 29.28 15.10
CA ALA A 113 7.07 29.85 16.40
C ALA A 113 8.58 29.72 16.68
N ILE A 114 9.08 28.49 16.74
CA ILE A 114 10.43 28.19 17.20
C ILE A 114 11.17 27.43 16.10
N TYR A 115 12.39 27.86 15.80
CA TYR A 115 13.32 27.15 14.95
C TYR A 115 14.64 26.94 15.67
N SER A 116 15.17 25.72 15.64
CA SER A 116 16.47 25.42 16.24
C SER A 116 17.38 24.63 15.30
N GLU A 117 18.58 25.15 15.08
CA GLU A 117 19.76 24.44 14.55
C GLU A 117 20.75 24.12 15.66
N PHE A 118 20.36 24.36 16.91
CA PHE A 118 21.21 24.13 18.04
C PHE A 118 21.24 22.63 18.37
N ASN A 119 22.42 22.00 18.31
CA ASN A 119 22.53 20.54 18.41
C ASN A 119 22.16 20.07 19.82
N LYS A 120 22.42 20.85 20.86
CA LYS A 120 22.06 20.51 22.24
C LYS A 120 20.62 20.88 22.61
N PHE A 121 19.73 21.15 21.65
CA PHE A 121 18.35 21.57 21.94
C PHE A 121 17.51 20.48 22.61
N TYR A 122 17.88 19.21 22.46
CA TYR A 122 17.28 18.08 23.18
C TYR A 122 17.44 18.18 24.71
N LEU A 123 18.46 18.91 25.20
CA LEU A 123 18.65 19.19 26.63
C LEU A 123 17.69 20.26 27.17
N ALA A 124 16.88 20.88 26.32
CA ALA A 124 15.92 21.88 26.78
C ALA A 124 14.86 21.26 27.70
N THR A 125 14.42 22.02 28.69
CA THR A 125 13.22 21.73 29.47
C THR A 125 12.09 22.61 28.95
N SER A 126 10.98 22.00 28.53
CA SER A 126 9.79 22.71 28.06
C SER A 126 8.55 22.25 28.80
N ARG A 127 7.81 23.18 29.40
CA ARG A 127 6.60 22.86 30.17
C ARG A 127 5.56 23.97 30.06
N ASN A 128 4.30 23.58 29.97
CA ASN A 128 3.13 24.48 30.01
C ASN A 128 3.18 25.59 28.94
N ASN A 129 3.84 25.36 27.80
CA ASN A 129 3.80 26.31 26.70
C ASN A 129 2.55 26.10 25.85
N ILE A 130 2.00 27.18 25.34
CA ILE A 130 0.88 27.18 24.39
C ILE A 130 1.44 27.63 23.03
N ILE A 131 1.41 26.77 22.02
CA ILE A 131 1.94 27.01 20.68
C ILE A 131 0.82 26.75 19.68
N ILE A 132 0.11 27.82 19.29
CA ILE A 132 -1.13 27.70 18.51
C ILE A 132 -1.15 28.65 17.30
N GLU A 133 -1.77 28.18 16.21
CA GLU A 133 -2.04 28.98 15.01
C GLU A 133 -0.80 29.62 14.34
N ASN A 134 0.39 29.08 14.59
CA ASN A 134 1.61 29.52 13.93
C ASN A 134 1.70 28.94 12.51
N LYS A 135 2.46 29.60 11.64
CA LYS A 135 2.56 29.24 10.22
C LYS A 135 4.01 29.16 9.76
N ALA A 136 4.33 28.14 8.96
CA ALA A 136 5.60 28.02 8.25
C ALA A 136 5.35 27.76 6.76
N GLY A 137 6.26 28.20 5.88
CA GLY A 137 6.09 27.98 4.45
C GLY A 137 6.57 26.61 3.96
N VAL A 138 7.52 25.98 4.65
CA VAL A 138 8.13 24.69 4.29
C VAL A 138 7.76 23.61 5.29
N MET A 139 8.18 23.72 6.55
CA MET A 139 7.95 22.69 7.58
C MET A 139 7.94 23.25 9.01
N GLY A 140 7.31 22.54 9.94
CA GLY A 140 7.28 22.91 11.35
C GLY A 140 6.44 24.16 11.58
N GLY A 141 5.12 24.05 11.38
CA GLY A 141 4.20 25.17 11.54
C GLY A 141 4.33 25.82 12.91
N GLY A 142 4.49 25.03 13.98
CA GLY A 142 4.81 25.51 15.32
C GLY A 142 6.32 25.46 15.57
N ILE A 143 6.87 24.26 15.69
CA ILE A 143 8.28 24.03 16.03
C ILE A 143 8.99 23.33 14.88
N PHE A 144 10.21 23.74 14.59
CA PHE A 144 11.12 23.00 13.72
C PHE A 144 12.48 22.82 14.37
N SER A 145 13.05 21.61 14.27
CA SER A 145 14.42 21.33 14.69
C SER A 145 15.25 20.65 13.61
N LEU A 146 16.57 20.78 13.71
CA LEU A 146 17.50 19.90 13.04
C LEU A 146 17.61 18.55 13.75
N ASN A 147 17.73 17.50 12.95
CA ASN A 147 17.73 16.09 13.34
C ASN A 147 18.91 15.72 14.26
N LEU A 148 18.61 15.06 15.39
CA LEU A 148 19.53 14.13 16.06
C LEU A 148 18.80 12.80 16.30
N VAL A 149 19.15 11.77 15.52
CA VAL A 149 18.46 10.48 15.42
C VAL A 149 18.36 9.71 16.77
N HIS A 150 19.06 10.15 17.81
CA HIS A 150 19.15 9.46 19.09
C HIS A 150 18.73 10.29 20.30
N GLU A 151 18.38 11.56 20.11
CA GLU A 151 18.00 12.46 21.19
C GLU A 151 16.78 13.24 20.74
N ASN A 152 15.59 12.73 21.10
CA ASN A 152 14.33 13.40 20.80
C ASN A 152 14.43 14.85 21.28
N LEU A 153 13.97 15.79 20.43
CA LEU A 153 13.76 17.16 20.84
C LEU A 153 12.98 17.15 22.17
N PHE A 154 13.43 17.99 23.10
CA PHE A 154 12.94 18.13 24.47
C PHE A 154 11.47 17.76 24.69
N ASN A 155 11.16 17.23 25.88
CA ASN A 155 9.84 16.71 26.19
C ASN A 155 8.69 17.71 25.89
N LEU A 156 7.93 17.45 24.83
CA LEU A 156 6.76 18.22 24.41
C LEU A 156 5.47 17.79 25.10
N SER A 157 5.48 16.72 25.92
CA SER A 157 4.26 16.11 26.49
C SER A 157 3.42 17.08 27.31
N ASN A 158 4.05 18.11 27.89
CA ASN A 158 3.43 19.07 28.78
C ASN A 158 3.13 20.40 28.09
N CYS A 159 3.15 20.46 26.76
CA CYS A 159 2.83 21.65 25.99
C CYS A 159 1.50 21.47 25.24
N GLN A 160 0.74 22.55 25.11
CA GLN A 160 -0.42 22.60 24.23
C GLN A 160 0.04 23.08 22.85
N ILE A 161 0.16 22.16 21.90
CA ILE A 161 0.56 22.45 20.52
C ILE A 161 -0.56 22.01 19.60
N SER A 162 -1.19 22.95 18.90
CA SER A 162 -2.30 22.63 18.00
C SER A 162 -2.54 23.71 16.95
N ASN A 163 -3.15 23.32 15.83
CA ASN A 163 -3.58 24.21 14.74
C ASN A 163 -2.43 25.01 14.12
N ASN A 164 -1.18 24.57 14.25
CA ASN A 164 -0.10 25.18 13.50
C ASN A 164 -0.05 24.58 12.10
N THR A 165 0.28 25.40 11.10
CA THR A 165 0.10 25.01 9.70
C THR A 165 1.33 25.23 8.85
N VAL A 166 1.49 24.33 7.88
CA VAL A 166 2.34 24.51 6.70
C VAL A 166 1.39 24.61 5.51
N ASN A 167 1.32 25.78 4.88
CA ASN A 167 0.26 26.11 3.93
C ASN A 167 -1.14 25.92 4.56
N SER A 168 -1.89 24.91 4.11
CA SER A 168 -3.21 24.52 4.62
C SER A 168 -3.20 23.26 5.47
N PHE A 169 -2.04 22.61 5.63
CA PHE A 169 -1.91 21.34 6.34
C PHE A 169 -1.48 21.58 7.79
N VAL A 170 -2.08 20.84 8.72
CA VAL A 170 -1.67 20.88 10.12
C VAL A 170 -0.29 20.22 10.25
N ASN A 171 0.65 20.95 10.83
CA ASN A 171 2.02 20.50 11.09
C ASN A 171 2.50 21.23 12.34
N ASP A 172 2.19 20.64 13.49
CA ASP A 172 2.42 21.27 14.80
C ASP A 172 3.91 21.37 15.15
N TYR A 173 4.64 20.30 14.88
CA TYR A 173 6.09 20.25 15.02
C TYR A 173 6.65 19.20 14.06
N THR A 174 7.88 19.39 13.62
CA THR A 174 8.61 18.42 12.81
C THR A 174 10.11 18.70 12.87
N SER A 175 10.92 17.82 12.33
CA SER A 175 12.36 18.05 12.18
C SER A 175 12.82 17.80 10.76
N ARG A 176 14.14 17.79 10.54
CA ARG A 176 14.69 17.24 9.29
C ARG A 176 14.39 15.74 9.19
N PRO A 177 14.37 15.19 7.96
CA PRO A 177 14.45 13.76 7.76
C PRO A 177 15.49 13.11 8.68
N SER A 178 15.04 12.10 9.43
CA SER A 178 15.83 11.42 10.45
C SER A 178 16.15 10.00 10.05
N TYR A 179 15.14 9.27 9.59
CA TYR A 179 15.34 7.89 9.18
C TYR A 179 14.34 7.45 8.11
N ILE A 180 14.70 6.37 7.43
CA ILE A 180 13.90 5.70 6.40
C ILE A 180 13.57 4.28 6.88
N THR A 181 12.33 3.85 6.72
CA THR A 181 11.95 2.44 6.91
C THR A 181 11.47 1.82 5.62
N LEU A 182 11.71 0.53 5.44
CA LEU A 182 11.02 -0.29 4.45
C LEU A 182 9.68 -0.76 5.06
N ASN A 183 8.57 -0.55 4.35
CA ASN A 183 7.24 -0.84 4.91
C ASN A 183 6.97 -2.35 5.07
N ASP A 184 7.67 -3.21 4.33
CA ASP A 184 7.52 -4.65 4.46
C ASP A 184 8.49 -5.23 5.51
N LYS A 185 7.96 -5.40 6.72
CA LYS A 185 8.69 -5.93 7.89
C LYS A 185 9.15 -7.39 7.74
N LYS A 186 8.79 -8.10 6.65
CA LYS A 186 9.10 -9.53 6.48
C LYS A 186 10.16 -9.81 5.43
N ILE A 187 10.65 -8.81 4.72
CA ILE A 187 11.64 -8.99 3.65
C ILE A 187 13.05 -9.01 4.25
N ASN A 188 13.39 -10.06 5.00
CA ASN A 188 14.79 -10.30 5.38
C ASN A 188 15.51 -11.12 4.30
N SER A 189 14.78 -12.06 3.69
CA SER A 189 15.25 -12.83 2.55
C SER A 189 14.14 -13.00 1.51
N VAL A 190 14.50 -12.94 0.24
CA VAL A 190 13.58 -13.13 -0.89
C VAL A 190 14.20 -14.09 -1.88
N ASN A 191 13.41 -15.03 -2.38
CA ASN A 191 13.76 -15.83 -3.52
C ASN A 191 12.99 -15.31 -4.74
N ILE A 192 13.70 -14.87 -5.77
CA ILE A 192 13.13 -14.42 -7.04
C ILE A 192 13.87 -15.07 -8.20
N THR A 193 13.23 -15.16 -9.36
CA THR A 193 13.90 -15.50 -10.61
C THR A 193 14.49 -14.23 -11.25
N SER A 194 15.50 -14.39 -12.11
CA SER A 194 16.10 -13.25 -12.79
C SER A 194 15.12 -12.59 -13.77
N GLY A 195 15.09 -11.25 -13.80
CA GLY A 195 14.07 -10.44 -14.44
C GLY A 195 12.78 -10.29 -13.62
N GLY A 196 12.70 -10.99 -12.48
CA GLY A 196 11.58 -10.95 -11.55
C GLY A 196 11.37 -9.57 -10.94
N HIS A 197 10.11 -9.31 -10.59
CA HIS A 197 9.66 -8.06 -9.99
C HIS A 197 9.75 -8.12 -8.46
N LEU A 198 10.31 -7.09 -7.86
CA LEU A 198 10.42 -6.94 -6.41
C LEU A 198 9.93 -5.55 -5.99
N PRO A 199 8.64 -5.37 -5.69
CA PRO A 199 8.15 -4.06 -5.27
C PRO A 199 8.70 -3.70 -3.89
N LEU A 200 9.26 -2.50 -3.76
CA LEU A 200 9.72 -1.95 -2.49
C LEU A 200 9.06 -0.59 -2.24
N GLU A 201 8.67 -0.34 -1.00
CA GLU A 201 8.07 0.92 -0.55
C GLU A 201 8.79 1.40 0.70
N PHE A 202 9.36 2.60 0.61
CA PHE A 202 10.05 3.25 1.73
C PHE A 202 9.26 4.45 2.24
N THR A 203 9.31 4.65 3.55
CA THR A 203 8.71 5.80 4.23
C THR A 203 9.78 6.63 4.92
N LEU A 204 9.71 7.96 4.74
CA LEU A 204 10.60 8.95 5.32
C LEU A 204 10.01 9.53 6.60
N TYR A 205 10.77 9.40 7.70
CA TYR A 205 10.37 9.88 9.02
C TYR A 205 11.27 11.00 9.52
N ASP A 206 10.71 11.88 10.33
CA ASP A 206 11.45 12.83 11.16
C ASP A 206 11.86 12.21 12.50
N GLU A 207 12.46 13.00 13.39
CA GLU A 207 12.94 12.54 14.70
C GLU A 207 11.81 12.23 15.70
N PHE A 208 10.58 12.62 15.38
CA PHE A 208 9.39 12.42 16.20
C PHE A 208 8.54 11.25 15.74
N ASP A 209 9.08 10.42 14.83
CA ASP A 209 8.36 9.34 14.16
C ASP A 209 7.16 9.83 13.33
N ASN A 210 7.14 11.11 12.93
CA ASN A 210 6.15 11.61 11.98
C ASN A 210 6.59 11.34 10.55
N ILE A 211 5.62 11.00 9.68
CA ILE A 211 5.86 10.90 8.25
C ILE A 211 6.06 12.32 7.68
N ILE A 212 7.11 12.51 6.90
CA ILE A 212 7.42 13.81 6.30
C ILE A 212 6.55 14.06 5.07
N PHE A 213 5.44 14.76 5.27
CA PHE A 213 4.60 15.27 4.19
C PHE A 213 5.20 16.54 3.59
N ASP A 214 6.13 16.38 2.65
CA ASP A 214 6.77 17.51 1.95
C ASP A 214 5.85 18.13 0.88
N VAL A 215 4.84 18.86 1.35
CA VAL A 215 3.89 19.60 0.50
C VAL A 215 4.59 20.58 -0.43
N THR A 216 5.75 21.09 -0.02
CA THR A 216 6.53 22.07 -0.78
C THR A 216 7.50 21.48 -1.79
N LYS A 217 7.67 20.15 -1.82
CA LYS A 217 8.70 19.47 -2.61
C LYS A 217 10.14 19.89 -2.26
N TYR A 218 10.38 20.39 -1.04
CA TYR A 218 11.71 20.78 -0.55
C TYR A 218 12.72 19.61 -0.48
N TYR A 219 12.26 18.41 -0.12
CA TYR A 219 13.04 17.17 -0.08
C TYR A 219 12.74 16.25 -1.28
N SER A 220 12.09 16.75 -2.33
CA SER A 220 11.79 15.95 -3.53
C SER A 220 13.04 15.48 -4.29
N SER A 221 14.19 16.12 -4.08
CA SER A 221 15.48 15.67 -4.62
C SER A 221 16.07 14.49 -3.84
N LEU A 222 15.54 14.17 -2.66
CA LEU A 222 16.01 13.03 -1.87
C LEU A 222 15.55 11.75 -2.54
N SER A 223 16.51 10.92 -2.92
CA SER A 223 16.27 9.68 -3.65
C SER A 223 16.95 8.51 -2.96
N ILE A 224 16.31 7.34 -3.05
CA ILE A 224 16.89 6.07 -2.64
C ILE A 224 17.34 5.36 -3.89
N LYS A 225 18.55 4.82 -3.86
CA LYS A 225 19.05 3.86 -4.83
C LYS A 225 19.29 2.52 -4.17
N VAL A 226 18.74 1.50 -4.81
CA VAL A 226 19.01 0.11 -4.48
C VAL A 226 20.31 -0.31 -5.17
N VAL A 227 21.20 -0.91 -4.40
CA VAL A 227 22.49 -1.45 -4.85
C VAL A 227 22.51 -2.93 -4.51
N LEU A 228 23.06 -3.74 -5.39
CA LEU A 228 23.23 -5.17 -5.20
C LEU A 228 24.72 -5.49 -5.13
N THR A 229 25.12 -6.37 -4.22
CA THR A 229 26.48 -6.90 -4.08
C THR A 229 26.40 -8.43 -4.03
N ASN A 230 27.44 -9.11 -4.49
CA ASN A 230 27.51 -10.57 -4.38
C ASN A 230 28.06 -10.93 -2.99
N GLU A 231 27.39 -11.86 -2.28
CA GLU A 231 27.75 -12.27 -0.92
C GLU A 231 29.20 -12.77 -0.82
N GLU A 232 29.71 -13.45 -1.85
CA GLU A 232 31.06 -14.03 -1.86
C GLU A 232 32.19 -12.98 -1.84
N PHE A 233 31.90 -11.73 -2.23
CA PHE A 233 32.89 -10.65 -2.35
C PHE A 233 32.92 -9.69 -1.16
N PHE A 234 32.03 -9.85 -0.18
CA PHE A 234 31.92 -8.94 0.96
C PHE A 234 33.06 -9.07 2.00
N LEU A 235 34.01 -9.97 1.77
CA LEU A 235 35.05 -10.34 2.76
C LEU A 235 36.44 -9.74 2.51
N ASP A 236 36.69 -9.05 1.40
CA ASP A 236 38.03 -8.55 1.00
C ASP A 236 38.06 -7.01 0.79
N ASP A 237 37.54 -6.27 1.76
CA ASP A 237 37.15 -4.85 1.67
C ASP A 237 38.31 -3.82 1.79
N ASN A 238 39.52 -4.12 1.30
CA ASN A 238 40.69 -3.23 1.46
C ASN A 238 41.25 -2.59 0.18
N ASN A 239 40.66 -2.80 -1.00
CA ASN A 239 41.16 -2.20 -2.25
C ASN A 239 40.03 -1.49 -3.02
N GLU A 240 39.89 -0.18 -2.79
CA GLU A 240 38.82 0.69 -3.34
C GLU A 240 38.97 1.05 -4.84
N ASP A 241 39.99 0.56 -5.56
CA ASP A 241 40.39 1.18 -6.84
C ASP A 241 39.99 0.43 -8.13
N ASP A 242 39.17 -0.62 -8.10
CA ASP A 242 38.83 -1.36 -9.34
C ASP A 242 37.33 -1.75 -9.50
N ASP A 243 36.46 -0.73 -9.42
CA ASP A 243 35.00 -0.83 -9.62
C ASP A 243 34.55 -1.34 -11.01
N SER A 244 35.47 -1.45 -11.98
CA SER A 244 35.12 -1.71 -13.39
C SER A 244 34.93 -3.18 -13.73
N PHE A 245 35.47 -4.11 -12.95
CA PHE A 245 35.51 -5.54 -13.30
C PHE A 245 34.33 -6.36 -12.75
N PHE A 246 33.68 -5.90 -11.68
CA PHE A 246 32.68 -6.68 -10.94
C PHE A 246 31.23 -6.57 -11.46
N ASN A 247 30.95 -5.65 -12.38
CA ASN A 247 29.59 -5.34 -12.82
C ASN A 247 29.03 -6.24 -13.94
N ARG A 248 29.67 -7.36 -14.27
CA ARG A 248 29.21 -8.22 -15.38
C ARG A 248 28.11 -9.22 -15.00
N ASN A 249 27.85 -9.43 -13.72
CA ASN A 249 26.98 -10.53 -13.28
C ASN A 249 25.53 -10.14 -13.05
N PHE A 250 25.22 -8.85 -12.98
CA PHE A 250 23.87 -8.35 -12.76
C PHE A 250 23.70 -6.91 -13.24
N TYR A 251 22.45 -6.51 -13.49
CA TYR A 251 22.03 -5.13 -13.55
C TYR A 251 20.64 -4.97 -12.94
N LEU A 252 20.33 -3.74 -12.55
CA LEU A 252 19.06 -3.39 -11.93
C LEU A 252 18.28 -2.44 -12.83
N VAL A 253 16.96 -2.62 -12.89
CA VAL A 253 16.04 -1.72 -13.63
C VAL A 253 15.08 -1.09 -12.64
N ASP A 254 14.82 0.22 -12.82
CA ASP A 254 13.97 1.01 -11.93
C ASP A 254 14.38 0.89 -10.46
N ASN A 255 15.68 0.98 -10.18
CA ASN A 255 16.27 0.81 -8.85
C ASN A 255 16.45 2.13 -8.08
N VAL A 256 15.88 3.21 -8.58
CA VAL A 256 15.91 4.54 -7.96
C VAL A 256 14.50 5.07 -7.80
N CYS A 257 14.16 5.57 -6.62
CA CYS A 257 12.92 6.31 -6.38
C CYS A 257 13.22 7.63 -5.66
N SER A 258 12.33 8.60 -5.82
CA SER A 258 12.35 9.86 -5.08
C SER A 258 11.15 9.93 -4.15
N PHE A 259 11.30 10.62 -3.03
CA PHE A 259 10.20 10.77 -2.08
C PHE A 259 9.15 11.76 -2.58
N SER A 260 7.89 11.31 -2.58
CA SER A 260 6.70 12.13 -2.78
C SER A 260 5.80 11.94 -1.57
N GLN A 261 5.50 13.03 -0.86
CA GLN A 261 4.68 12.99 0.37
C GLN A 261 5.19 12.00 1.42
N GLY A 262 6.51 11.86 1.53
CA GLY A 262 7.16 10.97 2.48
C GLY A 262 7.22 9.51 2.06
N ILE A 263 6.78 9.16 0.84
CA ILE A 263 6.78 7.79 0.31
C ILE A 263 7.66 7.70 -0.94
N CYS A 264 8.45 6.62 -1.05
CA CYS A 264 9.32 6.30 -2.18
C CYS A 264 8.98 4.89 -2.68
N ASN A 265 8.38 4.79 -3.86
CA ASN A 265 7.85 3.53 -4.40
C ASN A 265 8.65 3.03 -5.60
N LEU A 266 9.14 1.80 -5.49
CA LEU A 266 9.83 1.06 -6.53
C LEU A 266 8.90 -0.02 -7.11
N ASN A 267 7.75 0.43 -7.63
CA ASN A 267 6.69 -0.47 -8.12
C ASN A 267 7.06 -1.26 -9.38
N ASN A 268 8.18 -0.98 -10.04
CA ASN A 268 8.65 -1.67 -11.23
C ASN A 268 10.08 -2.21 -11.08
N PHE A 269 10.62 -2.21 -9.85
CA PHE A 269 12.00 -2.65 -9.61
C PHE A 269 12.19 -4.11 -10.01
N ARG A 270 13.20 -4.35 -10.86
CA ARG A 270 13.55 -5.67 -11.37
C ARG A 270 15.04 -5.92 -11.22
N ILE A 271 15.36 -7.17 -10.91
CA ILE A 271 16.72 -7.63 -10.72
C ILE A 271 17.06 -8.61 -11.85
N PHE A 272 18.06 -8.28 -12.66
CA PHE A 272 18.59 -9.16 -13.70
C PHE A 272 19.96 -9.64 -13.24
N ALA A 273 20.08 -10.91 -12.88
CA ALA A 273 21.29 -11.46 -12.29
C ALA A 273 21.42 -12.96 -12.57
N ASN A 274 22.65 -13.44 -12.66
CA ASN A 274 22.90 -14.88 -12.73
C ASN A 274 22.54 -15.56 -11.39
N PRO A 275 22.10 -16.84 -11.39
CA PRO A 275 21.67 -17.52 -10.16
C PRO A 275 22.78 -17.55 -9.10
N ASN A 276 22.56 -16.84 -8.00
CA ASN A 276 23.45 -16.76 -6.84
C ASN A 276 22.71 -16.13 -5.66
N ILE A 277 23.39 -16.00 -4.52
CA ILE A 277 22.94 -15.20 -3.37
C ILE A 277 23.59 -13.82 -3.45
N TYR A 278 22.75 -12.79 -3.33
CA TYR A 278 23.15 -11.40 -3.36
C TYR A 278 22.68 -10.69 -2.10
N ILE A 279 23.38 -9.61 -1.75
CA ILE A 279 23.01 -8.72 -0.66
C ILE A 279 22.55 -7.39 -1.28
N MET A 280 21.33 -6.99 -0.92
CA MET A 280 20.73 -5.75 -1.36
C MET A 280 20.89 -4.68 -0.30
N HIS A 281 21.49 -3.56 -0.69
CA HIS A 281 21.74 -2.38 0.14
C HIS A 281 20.99 -1.16 -0.39
N PHE A 282 20.79 -0.19 0.49
CA PHE A 282 20.13 1.06 0.16
C PHE A 282 21.08 2.22 0.41
N LYS A 283 21.17 3.14 -0.54
CA LYS A 283 21.91 4.39 -0.38
C LYS A 283 21.04 5.58 -0.74
N ILE A 284 21.32 6.71 -0.10
CA ILE A 284 20.68 7.98 -0.45
C ILE A 284 21.53 8.63 -1.54
N GLU A 285 20.88 8.99 -2.66
CA GLU A 285 21.50 9.80 -3.71
C GLU A 285 20.94 11.23 -3.70
N HIS A 286 21.77 12.19 -4.13
CA HIS A 286 21.41 13.60 -4.31
C HIS A 286 21.03 14.36 -3.02
N TYR A 287 21.50 13.89 -1.85
CA TYR A 287 21.33 14.58 -0.58
C TYR A 287 22.63 14.57 0.23
N ASN A 288 23.17 15.75 0.55
CA ASN A 288 24.49 15.90 1.18
C ASN A 288 24.50 15.71 2.71
N ASP A 289 23.35 15.40 3.31
CA ASP A 289 23.23 15.22 4.76
C ASP A 289 23.32 13.71 5.06
N ASN A 290 24.47 13.27 5.58
CA ASN A 290 24.74 11.86 5.88
C ASN A 290 24.02 11.37 7.15
N ASN A 291 23.18 12.20 7.77
CA ASN A 291 22.56 11.90 9.06
C ASN A 291 21.27 11.08 8.96
N ILE A 292 20.76 10.81 7.77
CA ILE A 292 19.54 9.99 7.61
C ILE A 292 19.90 8.51 7.71
N GLN A 293 19.34 7.83 8.69
CA GLN A 293 19.60 6.40 8.92
C GLN A 293 18.57 5.52 8.22
N PHE A 294 19.00 4.39 7.66
CA PHE A 294 18.07 3.33 7.27
C PHE A 294 17.77 2.44 8.49
N LYS A 295 16.51 2.41 8.94
CA LYS A 295 16.02 1.45 9.95
C LYS A 295 15.56 0.15 9.27
N THR A 296 16.37 -0.35 8.34
CA THR A 296 16.14 -1.62 7.67
C THR A 296 17.48 -2.32 7.50
N ASN A 297 17.47 -3.64 7.63
CA ASN A 297 18.67 -4.43 7.43
C ASN A 297 18.91 -4.60 5.93
N ASN A 298 20.13 -5.01 5.58
CA ASN A 298 20.40 -5.53 4.24
C ASN A 298 19.50 -6.73 3.99
N ILE A 299 19.08 -6.88 2.73
CA ILE A 299 18.14 -7.94 2.33
C ILE A 299 18.91 -8.97 1.52
N THR A 300 18.84 -10.24 1.93
CA THR A 300 19.43 -11.34 1.18
C THR A 300 18.50 -11.75 0.04
N ILE A 301 18.98 -11.62 -1.19
CA ILE A 301 18.23 -11.99 -2.39
C ILE A 301 18.84 -13.26 -2.96
N GLN A 302 18.07 -14.34 -2.94
CA GLN A 302 18.41 -15.57 -3.65
C GLN A 302 17.84 -15.49 -5.06
N ILE A 303 18.72 -15.42 -6.05
CA ILE A 303 18.33 -15.50 -7.46
C ILE A 303 18.35 -16.96 -7.87
N SER A 304 17.18 -17.51 -8.16
CA SER A 304 17.03 -18.87 -8.64
C SER A 304 17.09 -18.94 -10.18
N LYS A 305 17.29 -20.15 -10.70
CA LYS A 305 17.11 -20.43 -12.13
C LYS A 305 15.65 -20.18 -12.53
N CYS A 306 15.42 -19.94 -13.83
CA CYS A 306 14.05 -19.83 -14.33
C CYS A 306 13.24 -21.09 -14.03
N ASN A 307 11.97 -20.90 -13.69
CA ASN A 307 11.04 -21.99 -13.48
C ASN A 307 10.85 -22.77 -14.80
N ASP A 308 10.44 -24.03 -14.70
CA ASP A 308 10.21 -24.90 -15.87
C ASP A 308 9.15 -24.35 -16.85
N ASN A 309 8.29 -23.45 -16.38
CA ASN A 309 7.27 -22.76 -17.19
C ASN A 309 7.74 -21.43 -17.80
N GLN A 310 8.99 -21.04 -17.60
CA GLN A 310 9.58 -19.80 -18.12
C GLN A 310 10.70 -20.11 -19.12
N ILE A 311 10.95 -19.18 -20.03
CA ILE A 311 12.04 -19.29 -21.01
C ILE A 311 13.30 -18.65 -20.46
N GLN A 312 14.39 -19.41 -20.46
CA GLN A 312 15.72 -18.93 -20.14
C GLN A 312 16.28 -18.13 -21.32
N MET A 313 16.57 -16.86 -21.09
CA MET A 313 17.18 -15.96 -22.07
C MET A 313 18.48 -15.37 -21.51
N TYR A 314 19.37 -14.95 -22.40
CA TYR A 314 20.63 -14.31 -22.04
C TYR A 314 20.74 -12.98 -22.76
N ASP A 315 21.13 -11.95 -22.02
CA ASP A 315 21.39 -10.63 -22.60
C ASP A 315 22.77 -10.59 -23.29
N ARG A 316 23.18 -9.40 -23.75
CA ARG A 316 24.50 -9.22 -24.40
C ARG A 316 25.69 -9.38 -23.45
N ASN A 317 25.45 -9.39 -22.14
CA ASN A 317 26.46 -9.53 -21.09
C ASN A 317 26.45 -10.94 -20.47
N ASP A 318 25.78 -11.91 -21.12
CA ASP A 318 25.58 -13.28 -20.62
C ASP A 318 24.87 -13.35 -19.26
N ILE A 319 23.99 -12.37 -18.97
CA ILE A 319 23.14 -12.38 -17.78
C ILE A 319 21.86 -13.15 -18.10
N LEU A 320 21.64 -14.25 -17.38
CA LEU A 320 20.40 -15.04 -17.46
C LEU A 320 19.23 -14.16 -17.03
N TYR A 321 18.12 -14.20 -17.77
CA TYR A 321 16.84 -13.66 -17.36
C TYR A 321 15.69 -14.54 -17.82
N CYS A 322 14.58 -14.49 -17.09
CA CYS A 322 13.42 -15.33 -17.30
C CYS A 322 12.30 -14.52 -17.94
N GLU A 323 11.82 -14.97 -19.10
CA GLU A 323 10.60 -14.44 -19.70
C GLU A 323 9.47 -15.46 -19.59
N ASP A 324 8.27 -14.95 -19.34
CA ASP A 324 7.07 -15.77 -19.54
C ASP A 324 6.90 -16.07 -21.04
N PRO A 325 6.51 -17.30 -21.40
CA PRO A 325 6.35 -17.69 -22.79
C PRO A 325 5.24 -16.86 -23.44
N LYS A 326 5.54 -16.27 -24.60
CA LYS A 326 4.56 -15.59 -25.45
C LYS A 326 3.89 -16.65 -26.31
N CYS A 327 2.57 -16.71 -26.34
CA CYS A 327 1.84 -17.56 -27.28
C CYS A 327 1.19 -16.67 -28.35
N GLU A 328 0.76 -17.28 -29.46
CA GLU A 328 -0.04 -16.59 -30.47
C GLU A 328 -1.32 -15.98 -29.86
N ASP A 329 -1.82 -14.90 -30.46
CA ASP A 329 -3.05 -14.21 -30.01
C ASP A 329 -4.29 -15.12 -30.02
N SER A 330 -4.23 -16.25 -30.73
CA SER A 330 -5.23 -17.32 -30.71
C SER A 330 -5.35 -18.01 -29.35
N CYS A 331 -4.29 -18.01 -28.54
CA CYS A 331 -4.26 -18.61 -27.20
C CYS A 331 -4.91 -17.67 -26.16
N PRO A 332 -6.06 -18.05 -25.57
CA PRO A 332 -6.85 -17.14 -24.72
C PRO A 332 -6.34 -17.12 -23.26
N ILE A 333 -5.09 -16.70 -23.06
CA ILE A 333 -4.46 -16.58 -21.73
C ILE A 333 -5.18 -15.51 -20.90
N SER A 334 -5.53 -14.38 -21.52
CA SER A 334 -6.20 -13.24 -20.85
C SER A 334 -7.58 -13.56 -20.29
N LYS A 335 -8.23 -14.63 -20.78
CA LYS A 335 -9.53 -15.12 -20.31
C LYS A 335 -9.40 -16.19 -19.23
N ASN A 336 -8.19 -16.52 -18.78
CA ASN A 336 -7.91 -17.64 -17.88
C ASN A 336 -8.50 -18.98 -18.37
N SER A 337 -8.49 -19.21 -19.69
CA SER A 337 -8.93 -20.48 -20.31
C SER A 337 -7.76 -21.33 -20.81
N ALA A 338 -6.54 -20.78 -20.84
CA ALA A 338 -5.36 -21.47 -21.31
C ALA A 338 -4.10 -21.01 -20.54
N PHE A 339 -3.09 -21.89 -20.54
CA PHE A 339 -1.72 -21.59 -20.12
C PHE A 339 -0.79 -21.64 -21.34
N CYS A 340 0.20 -20.76 -21.37
CA CYS A 340 1.28 -20.83 -22.34
C CYS A 340 2.48 -21.54 -21.72
N TYR A 341 3.00 -22.55 -22.40
CA TYR A 341 4.18 -23.29 -21.96
C TYR A 341 5.31 -23.13 -22.97
N PRO A 342 6.56 -23.05 -22.51
CA PRO A 342 7.71 -22.92 -23.37
C PRO A 342 7.99 -24.22 -24.14
N SER A 343 8.49 -24.10 -25.37
CA SER A 343 9.05 -25.25 -26.11
C SER A 343 10.54 -25.40 -25.84
N GLU A 344 11.03 -26.64 -25.74
CA GLU A 344 12.43 -26.97 -25.39
C GLU A 344 13.48 -26.27 -26.28
N ASN A 345 13.13 -25.95 -27.53
CA ASN A 345 14.04 -25.35 -28.51
C ASN A 345 13.81 -23.84 -28.74
N ASN A 346 12.93 -23.18 -27.97
CA ASN A 346 12.53 -21.80 -28.24
C ASN A 346 13.39 -20.76 -27.49
N LYS A 347 14.62 -20.55 -27.95
CA LYS A 347 15.56 -19.58 -27.35
C LYS A 347 15.16 -18.10 -27.50
N TYR A 348 14.26 -17.78 -28.43
CA TYR A 348 13.90 -16.40 -28.77
C TYR A 348 12.48 -16.03 -28.32
N ASN A 349 11.81 -16.90 -27.56
CA ASN A 349 10.43 -16.72 -27.13
C ASN A 349 9.48 -16.41 -28.32
N ASP A 350 9.67 -17.11 -29.45
CA ASP A 350 8.80 -16.99 -30.63
C ASP A 350 7.41 -17.54 -30.30
N PRO A 351 6.33 -16.74 -30.44
CA PRO A 351 4.96 -17.16 -30.17
C PRO A 351 4.52 -18.44 -30.89
N LYS A 352 5.07 -18.72 -32.08
CA LYS A 352 4.69 -19.86 -32.92
C LYS A 352 5.25 -21.19 -32.43
N LEU A 353 6.32 -21.15 -31.64
CA LEU A 353 7.00 -22.34 -31.16
C LEU A 353 6.49 -22.76 -29.78
N ASN A 354 5.90 -21.84 -29.01
CA ASN A 354 5.36 -22.13 -27.68
C ASN A 354 4.01 -22.86 -27.78
N HIS A 355 3.68 -23.61 -26.72
CA HIS A 355 2.50 -24.46 -26.69
C HIS A 355 1.39 -23.83 -25.85
N CYS A 356 0.22 -23.68 -26.44
CA CYS A 356 -1.00 -23.29 -25.73
C CYS A 356 -1.70 -24.54 -25.18
N TYR A 357 -1.81 -24.64 -23.85
CA TYR A 357 -2.53 -25.71 -23.18
C TYR A 357 -3.83 -25.20 -22.60
N CYS A 358 -4.95 -25.73 -23.07
CA CYS A 358 -6.26 -25.38 -22.55
C CYS A 358 -6.45 -25.93 -21.13
N ILE A 359 -7.09 -25.14 -20.28
CA ILE A 359 -7.52 -25.60 -18.94
C ILE A 359 -8.63 -26.65 -19.13
N TYR A 360 -8.75 -27.57 -18.17
CA TYR A 360 -9.78 -28.62 -18.20
C TYR A 360 -11.18 -28.03 -18.46
N GLY A 361 -11.90 -28.60 -19.44
CA GLY A 361 -13.21 -28.11 -19.90
C GLY A 361 -13.17 -27.27 -21.19
N TRP A 362 -11.97 -26.88 -21.63
CA TRP A 362 -11.73 -26.14 -22.87
C TRP A 362 -10.93 -27.02 -23.85
N GLU A 363 -11.26 -26.96 -25.15
CA GLU A 363 -10.56 -27.73 -26.18
C GLU A 363 -10.42 -26.95 -27.50
N GLY A 364 -9.53 -27.44 -28.38
CA GLY A 364 -9.24 -26.82 -29.67
C GLY A 364 -8.19 -25.70 -29.61
N GLU A 365 -7.80 -25.20 -30.77
CA GLU A 365 -6.75 -24.19 -30.94
C GLU A 365 -7.04 -22.88 -30.20
N PHE A 366 -8.32 -22.50 -30.14
CA PHE A 366 -8.78 -21.29 -29.46
C PHE A 366 -9.23 -21.55 -28.02
N CYS A 367 -8.99 -22.76 -27.48
CA CYS A 367 -9.53 -23.23 -26.21
C CYS A 367 -10.98 -22.79 -26.04
N ILE A 368 -11.87 -23.26 -26.92
CA ILE A 368 -13.31 -22.97 -26.84
C ILE A 368 -13.92 -23.96 -25.86
N ILE A 369 -14.98 -23.54 -25.14
CA ILE A 369 -15.69 -24.42 -24.22
C ILE A 369 -16.08 -25.67 -25.00
N LYS A 370 -15.70 -26.84 -24.47
CA LYS A 370 -16.18 -28.10 -25.01
C LYS A 370 -17.70 -28.15 -24.80
N ASP A 371 -18.46 -27.80 -25.84
CA ASP A 371 -19.92 -27.76 -25.75
C ASP A 371 -20.50 -29.18 -25.78
N ASN A 372 -20.52 -29.80 -24.61
CA ASN A 372 -21.27 -31.04 -24.37
C ASN A 372 -22.79 -30.78 -24.30
N GLY A 373 -23.25 -29.53 -24.42
CA GLY A 373 -24.65 -29.12 -24.36
C GLY A 373 -25.50 -29.70 -25.48
N ILE A 374 -24.94 -29.81 -26.70
CA ILE A 374 -25.67 -30.42 -27.83
C ILE A 374 -26.09 -31.85 -27.51
N TYR A 375 -25.21 -32.68 -26.97
CA TYR A 375 -25.55 -34.04 -26.56
C TYR A 375 -26.62 -34.06 -25.47
N LYS A 376 -26.55 -33.15 -24.48
CA LYS A 376 -27.57 -33.04 -23.42
C LYS A 376 -28.94 -32.65 -23.98
N ILE A 377 -28.99 -31.72 -24.94
CA ILE A 377 -30.23 -31.31 -25.62
C ILE A 377 -30.79 -32.47 -26.47
N LEU A 378 -29.94 -33.17 -27.21
CA LEU A 378 -30.37 -34.32 -28.03
C LEU A 378 -30.99 -35.43 -27.19
N ILE A 379 -30.38 -35.79 -26.05
CA ILE A 379 -30.94 -36.83 -25.17
C ILE A 379 -32.25 -36.33 -24.54
N PHE A 380 -32.35 -35.04 -24.16
CA PHE A 380 -33.60 -34.46 -23.64
C PHE A 380 -34.74 -34.50 -24.67
N CYS A 381 -34.48 -34.05 -25.91
CA CYS A 381 -35.46 -34.10 -27.00
C CYS A 381 -35.88 -35.53 -27.33
N THR A 382 -34.93 -36.48 -27.32
CA THR A 382 -35.20 -37.90 -27.52
C THR A 382 -36.13 -38.44 -26.43
N SER A 383 -35.89 -38.06 -25.17
CA SER A 383 -36.70 -38.45 -24.02
C SER A 383 -38.14 -37.97 -24.15
N ILE A 384 -38.34 -36.70 -24.48
CA ILE A 384 -39.66 -36.11 -24.70
C ILE A 384 -40.38 -36.76 -25.88
N THR A 385 -39.66 -37.02 -26.98
CA THR A 385 -40.23 -37.65 -28.16
C THR A 385 -40.72 -39.08 -27.84
N MET A 386 -39.97 -39.84 -27.03
CA MET A 386 -40.42 -41.16 -26.56
C MET A 386 -41.70 -41.07 -25.72
N ILE A 387 -41.80 -40.07 -24.83
CA ILE A 387 -43.03 -39.83 -24.05
C ILE A 387 -44.21 -39.48 -24.98
N PHE A 388 -44.01 -38.62 -25.98
CA PHE A 388 -45.06 -38.30 -26.95
C PHE A 388 -45.47 -39.52 -27.80
N ILE A 389 -44.51 -40.32 -28.26
CA ILE A 389 -44.78 -41.57 -28.97
C ILE A 389 -45.63 -42.51 -28.11
N SER A 390 -45.33 -42.59 -26.80
CA SER A 390 -46.12 -43.42 -25.88
C SER A 390 -47.60 -43.03 -25.84
N ASN A 391 -47.91 -41.73 -25.93
CA ASN A 391 -49.28 -41.24 -25.88
C ASN A 391 -50.13 -41.69 -27.07
N PHE A 392 -49.53 -41.95 -28.25
CA PHE A 392 -50.27 -42.51 -29.38
C PHE A 392 -50.78 -43.92 -29.08
N PHE A 393 -50.08 -44.70 -28.26
CA PHE A 393 -50.46 -46.06 -27.91
C PHE A 393 -51.45 -46.13 -26.72
N MET A 394 -51.86 -45.00 -26.16
CA MET A 394 -52.70 -44.94 -24.95
C MET A 394 -54.15 -45.38 -25.20
N THR A 395 -54.66 -45.18 -26.42
CA THR A 395 -56.07 -45.41 -26.76
C THR A 395 -56.39 -46.83 -27.19
N TYR A 396 -55.38 -47.70 -27.28
CA TYR A 396 -55.55 -49.03 -27.85
C TYR A 396 -55.63 -50.11 -26.77
N GLU A 397 -56.47 -51.13 -27.02
CA GLU A 397 -56.73 -52.22 -26.06
C GLU A 397 -55.86 -53.47 -26.29
N ASN A 398 -55.09 -53.54 -27.37
CA ASN A 398 -54.27 -54.72 -27.65
C ASN A 398 -53.05 -54.80 -26.73
N TYR A 399 -52.68 -56.01 -26.34
CA TYR A 399 -51.55 -56.27 -25.44
C TYR A 399 -50.21 -55.70 -25.94
N VAL A 400 -49.94 -55.83 -27.23
CA VAL A 400 -48.69 -55.34 -27.85
C VAL A 400 -48.62 -53.81 -27.77
N GLU A 401 -49.72 -53.12 -28.05
CA GLU A 401 -49.81 -51.66 -28.02
C GLU A 401 -49.71 -51.13 -26.59
N CYS A 402 -50.37 -51.79 -25.62
CA CYS A 402 -50.21 -51.51 -24.19
C CYS A 402 -48.74 -51.68 -23.75
N SER A 403 -48.07 -52.72 -24.23
CA SER A 403 -46.66 -53.00 -23.91
C SER A 403 -45.71 -51.96 -24.53
N LEU A 404 -46.00 -51.46 -25.72
CA LEU A 404 -45.24 -50.38 -26.37
C LEU A 404 -45.48 -49.01 -25.70
N ASN A 405 -46.72 -48.67 -25.35
CA ASN A 405 -47.05 -47.49 -24.53
C ASN A 405 -46.19 -47.49 -23.25
N PHE A 406 -46.22 -48.62 -22.54
CA PHE A 406 -45.46 -48.82 -21.33
C PHE A 406 -43.95 -48.63 -21.55
N LEU A 407 -43.36 -49.34 -22.52
CA LEU A 407 -41.92 -49.30 -22.78
C LEU A 407 -41.44 -47.88 -23.13
N PHE A 408 -42.09 -47.21 -24.08
CA PHE A 408 -41.68 -45.88 -24.53
C PHE A 408 -41.86 -44.81 -23.45
N LYS A 409 -42.94 -44.90 -22.67
CA LYS A 409 -43.18 -43.97 -21.57
C LYS A 409 -42.07 -44.05 -20.53
N HIS A 410 -41.74 -45.26 -20.08
CA HIS A 410 -40.73 -45.44 -19.03
C HIS A 410 -39.29 -45.24 -19.50
N LEU A 411 -38.96 -45.59 -20.75
CA LEU A 411 -37.66 -45.23 -21.32
C LEU A 411 -37.51 -43.70 -21.46
N GLY A 412 -38.57 -43.01 -21.89
CA GLY A 412 -38.59 -41.56 -21.99
C GLY A 412 -38.45 -40.88 -20.63
N GLU A 413 -39.23 -41.28 -19.62
CA GLU A 413 -39.12 -40.79 -18.24
C GLU A 413 -37.73 -41.10 -17.63
N GLY A 414 -37.22 -42.31 -17.87
CA GLY A 414 -35.92 -42.76 -17.38
C GLY A 414 -34.72 -41.99 -17.95
N LEU A 415 -34.80 -41.51 -19.19
CA LEU A 415 -33.78 -40.63 -19.78
C LEU A 415 -33.96 -39.16 -19.36
N LEU A 416 -35.20 -38.69 -19.21
CA LEU A 416 -35.50 -37.29 -18.87
C LEU A 416 -35.00 -36.90 -17.47
N ILE A 417 -35.14 -37.80 -16.49
CA ILE A 417 -34.84 -37.53 -15.09
C ILE A 417 -33.33 -37.28 -14.85
N PRO A 418 -32.39 -38.16 -15.26
CA PRO A 418 -30.95 -37.93 -15.08
C PRO A 418 -30.43 -36.67 -15.74
N ILE A 419 -30.95 -36.31 -16.92
CA ILE A 419 -30.56 -35.09 -17.64
C ILE A 419 -31.03 -33.85 -16.89
N SER A 420 -32.26 -33.88 -16.38
CA SER A 420 -32.79 -32.79 -15.56
C SER A 420 -31.95 -32.57 -14.30
N TYR A 421 -31.50 -33.66 -13.66
CA TYR A 421 -30.53 -33.59 -12.56
C TYR A 421 -29.19 -33.00 -12.98
N ALA A 422 -28.62 -33.43 -14.11
CA ALA A 422 -27.37 -32.88 -14.62
C ALA A 422 -27.47 -31.36 -14.87
N TYR A 423 -28.60 -30.88 -15.41
CA TYR A 423 -28.83 -29.44 -15.60
C TYR A 423 -28.98 -28.68 -14.28
N ILE A 424 -29.67 -29.25 -13.29
CA ILE A 424 -29.80 -28.63 -11.97
C ILE A 424 -28.44 -28.53 -11.29
N ILE A 425 -27.64 -29.61 -11.29
CA ILE A 425 -26.30 -29.64 -10.69
C ILE A 425 -25.40 -28.60 -11.38
N LEU A 426 -25.39 -28.55 -12.71
CA LEU A 426 -24.60 -27.57 -13.46
C LEU A 426 -25.05 -26.13 -13.19
N SER A 427 -26.35 -25.88 -13.07
CA SER A 427 -26.88 -24.56 -12.73
C SER A 427 -26.44 -24.12 -11.33
N ILE A 428 -26.35 -25.06 -10.39
CA ILE A 428 -25.84 -24.84 -9.03
C ILE A 428 -24.34 -24.53 -9.04
N GLU A 429 -23.54 -25.31 -9.78
CA GLU A 429 -22.09 -25.12 -9.91
C GLU A 429 -21.74 -23.78 -10.57
N LEU A 430 -22.48 -23.39 -11.61
CA LEU A 430 -22.34 -22.11 -12.29
C LEU A 430 -22.88 -20.92 -11.48
N GLY A 431 -23.40 -21.15 -10.27
CA GLY A 431 -23.89 -20.09 -9.39
C GLY A 431 -25.20 -19.45 -9.87
N VAL A 432 -25.93 -20.08 -10.80
CA VAL A 432 -27.24 -19.63 -11.30
C VAL A 432 -28.36 -19.94 -10.30
N ILE A 433 -28.06 -19.86 -9.00
CA ILE A 433 -29.05 -19.99 -7.93
C ILE A 433 -29.54 -18.58 -7.62
N ASN A 434 -30.37 -18.04 -8.50
CA ASN A 434 -31.12 -16.85 -8.15
C ASN A 434 -32.21 -17.25 -7.16
N ARG A 435 -31.96 -17.06 -5.85
CA ARG A 435 -32.85 -17.46 -4.74
C ARG A 435 -34.28 -16.93 -4.88
N ASN A 436 -34.49 -15.92 -5.71
CA ASN A 436 -35.78 -15.27 -5.93
C ASN A 436 -36.46 -15.66 -7.25
N GLU A 437 -35.84 -16.48 -8.10
CA GLU A 437 -36.49 -16.89 -9.34
C GLU A 437 -37.57 -17.95 -9.09
N ILE A 438 -38.79 -17.58 -9.48
CA ILE A 438 -40.02 -18.38 -9.36
C ILE A 438 -39.82 -19.80 -9.93
N LYS A 439 -38.98 -19.97 -10.95
CA LYS A 439 -38.66 -21.25 -11.59
C LYS A 439 -38.09 -22.30 -10.62
N PHE A 440 -37.23 -21.90 -9.68
CA PHE A 440 -36.69 -22.81 -8.66
C PHE A 440 -37.67 -23.08 -7.53
N LYS A 441 -38.55 -22.11 -7.26
CA LYS A 441 -39.62 -22.26 -6.26
C LYS A 441 -40.56 -23.42 -6.64
N VAL A 442 -40.89 -23.56 -7.93
CA VAL A 442 -41.75 -24.63 -8.47
C VAL A 442 -41.17 -26.03 -8.25
N ILE A 443 -39.85 -26.21 -8.40
CA ILE A 443 -39.18 -27.50 -8.18
C ILE A 443 -39.06 -27.80 -6.67
N SER A 444 -38.78 -26.78 -5.86
CA SER A 444 -38.64 -26.92 -4.40
C SER A 444 -39.97 -27.17 -3.68
N SER A 445 -41.09 -26.66 -4.22
CA SER A 445 -42.39 -26.67 -3.55
C SER A 445 -43.21 -27.95 -3.76
N GLY A 446 -42.64 -29.00 -4.37
CA GLY A 446 -43.30 -30.31 -4.44
C GLY A 446 -44.68 -30.28 -5.10
N LEU A 447 -44.81 -29.56 -6.21
CA LEU A 447 -46.11 -29.20 -6.84
C LEU A 447 -46.86 -30.37 -7.51
N LEU A 448 -46.54 -31.63 -7.17
CA LEU A 448 -47.26 -32.82 -7.65
C LEU A 448 -48.02 -33.56 -6.54
N THR A 449 -48.04 -33.06 -5.30
CA THR A 449 -49.07 -33.50 -4.36
C THR A 449 -50.40 -32.84 -4.75
N GLU A 450 -51.24 -33.63 -5.41
CA GLU A 450 -52.60 -33.30 -5.83
C GLU A 450 -53.38 -32.55 -4.74
N ASN A 451 -54.14 -31.52 -5.17
CA ASN A 451 -55.07 -30.67 -4.43
C ASN A 451 -54.54 -29.31 -3.96
N VAL A 452 -54.25 -28.42 -4.91
CA VAL A 452 -54.38 -26.97 -4.67
C VAL A 452 -55.29 -26.39 -5.75
N ASN A 453 -56.50 -26.00 -5.34
CA ASN A 453 -57.41 -25.20 -6.15
C ASN A 453 -56.79 -23.81 -6.36
N ILE A 454 -56.20 -23.58 -7.53
CA ILE A 454 -55.67 -22.27 -7.93
C ILE A 454 -56.81 -21.46 -8.53
N SER A 455 -57.18 -20.36 -7.87
CA SER A 455 -58.01 -19.31 -8.44
C SER A 455 -57.17 -18.37 -9.31
N GLU A 456 -57.66 -18.12 -10.53
CA GLU A 456 -56.93 -17.60 -11.70
C GLU A 456 -56.54 -16.10 -11.71
N SER A 457 -56.59 -15.36 -10.60
CA SER A 457 -56.58 -13.88 -10.69
C SER A 457 -55.35 -13.10 -10.20
N SER A 458 -54.29 -13.71 -9.67
CA SER A 458 -53.22 -12.94 -9.00
C SER A 458 -51.85 -12.86 -9.68
N SER A 459 -51.64 -13.49 -10.84
CA SER A 459 -50.31 -13.51 -11.48
C SER A 459 -50.01 -12.30 -12.37
N TYR A 460 -51.02 -11.59 -12.88
CA TYR A 460 -50.81 -10.53 -13.87
C TYR A 460 -50.42 -9.17 -13.24
N ASP A 461 -50.88 -8.89 -12.02
CA ASP A 461 -50.63 -7.58 -11.36
C ASP A 461 -49.24 -7.47 -10.72
N ILE A 462 -48.60 -8.59 -10.40
CA ILE A 462 -47.26 -8.62 -9.79
C ILE A 462 -46.16 -8.31 -10.82
N LEU A 463 -46.41 -8.53 -12.12
CA LEU A 463 -45.45 -8.27 -13.20
C LEU A 463 -45.39 -6.78 -13.61
N LYS A 464 -46.44 -6.00 -13.34
CA LYS A 464 -46.56 -4.61 -13.82
C LYS A 464 -45.99 -3.56 -12.86
N SER A 465 -45.87 -3.88 -11.57
CA SER A 465 -45.33 -2.96 -10.56
C SER A 465 -43.80 -2.89 -10.56
N ASN A 466 -43.11 -3.95 -10.98
CA ASN A 466 -41.65 -4.04 -10.90
C ASN A 466 -40.91 -3.37 -12.08
N PHE A 467 -41.55 -3.22 -13.25
CA PHE A 467 -40.94 -2.55 -14.40
C PHE A 467 -40.82 -1.02 -14.25
N LYS A 468 -41.54 -0.42 -13.30
CA LYS A 468 -41.59 1.05 -13.14
C LYS A 468 -40.53 1.60 -12.17
N TYR A 469 -39.88 0.75 -11.39
CA TYR A 469 -38.97 1.17 -10.32
C TYR A 469 -37.49 1.21 -10.74
N GLU A 470 -37.09 0.50 -11.80
CA GLU A 470 -35.69 0.49 -12.28
C GLU A 470 -35.32 1.66 -13.22
N GLN A 471 -36.31 2.34 -13.80
CA GLN A 471 -36.03 3.40 -14.79
C GLN A 471 -35.77 4.79 -14.19
N SER A 472 -36.06 5.03 -12.90
CA SER A 472 -35.93 6.36 -12.28
C SER A 472 -34.60 6.64 -11.56
N ASN A 473 -33.80 5.61 -11.25
CA ASN A 473 -32.60 5.79 -10.42
C ASN A 473 -31.29 6.00 -11.19
N ASN A 474 -31.27 5.75 -12.50
CA ASN A 474 -30.03 5.86 -13.30
C ASN A 474 -29.81 7.23 -13.97
N SER A 475 -30.81 8.12 -14.01
CA SER A 475 -30.68 9.45 -14.66
C SER A 475 -30.20 10.56 -13.73
N VAL A 476 -30.37 10.43 -12.41
CA VAL A 476 -30.02 11.47 -11.42
C VAL A 476 -28.53 11.41 -11.03
N LEU A 477 -27.88 10.26 -11.19
CA LEU A 477 -26.48 10.07 -10.75
C LEU A 477 -25.44 10.61 -11.74
N TYR A 478 -25.80 10.77 -13.03
CA TYR A 478 -24.88 11.22 -14.08
C TYR A 478 -24.82 12.76 -14.25
N GLN A 479 -25.81 13.52 -13.78
CA GLN A 479 -25.80 14.98 -13.93
C GLN A 479 -24.98 15.70 -12.84
N ASN A 480 -24.87 15.14 -11.63
CA ASN A 480 -24.13 15.78 -10.53
C ASN A 480 -22.60 15.63 -10.60
N PHE A 481 -22.07 14.82 -11.52
CA PHE A 481 -20.63 14.58 -11.62
C PHE A 481 -19.90 15.57 -12.54
N ASN A 482 -20.61 16.25 -13.45
CA ASN A 482 -19.97 17.09 -14.48
C ASN A 482 -19.88 18.59 -14.13
N GLU A 483 -20.62 19.10 -13.14
CA GLU A 483 -20.55 20.54 -12.78
C GLU A 483 -19.36 20.87 -11.86
N ASN A 484 -18.83 19.91 -11.10
CA ASN A 484 -17.74 20.15 -10.15
C ASN A 484 -16.32 20.13 -10.76
N VAL A 485 -16.15 19.64 -11.99
CA VAL A 485 -14.82 19.48 -12.62
C VAL A 485 -14.34 20.76 -13.33
N SER A 486 -15.22 21.73 -13.61
CA SER A 486 -14.85 22.91 -14.40
C SER A 486 -14.23 24.07 -13.59
N ASN A 487 -14.50 24.17 -12.28
CA ASN A 487 -14.04 25.30 -11.46
C ASN A 487 -12.64 25.10 -10.84
N ASP A 488 -12.11 23.88 -10.78
CA ASP A 488 -10.82 23.61 -10.14
C ASP A 488 -9.60 23.89 -11.03
N ASN A 489 -9.76 23.88 -12.36
CA ASN A 489 -8.65 24.06 -13.31
C ASN A 489 -8.01 25.46 -13.29
N ASP A 490 -8.77 26.52 -12.99
CA ASP A 490 -8.25 27.89 -12.92
C ASP A 490 -7.45 28.18 -11.64
N SER A 491 -7.70 27.41 -10.57
CA SER A 491 -6.93 27.50 -9.32
C SER A 491 -5.57 26.81 -9.45
N ILE A 492 -5.54 25.65 -10.13
CA ILE A 492 -4.34 24.83 -10.34
C ILE A 492 -3.32 25.58 -11.22
N ASN A 493 -3.78 26.29 -12.25
CA ASN A 493 -2.90 27.07 -13.13
C ASN A 493 -2.22 28.26 -12.42
N LYS A 494 -2.88 28.89 -11.45
CA LYS A 494 -2.28 29.97 -10.63
C LYS A 494 -1.23 29.42 -9.65
N ILE A 495 -1.46 28.23 -9.09
CA ILE A 495 -0.52 27.56 -8.19
C ILE A 495 0.74 27.14 -8.95
N ASN A 496 0.59 26.52 -10.12
CA ASN A 496 1.72 26.06 -10.94
C ASN A 496 2.66 27.21 -11.36
N LYS A 497 2.10 28.36 -11.75
CA LYS A 497 2.88 29.56 -12.12
C LYS A 497 3.65 30.15 -10.93
N SER A 498 3.13 30.01 -9.71
CA SER A 498 3.82 30.47 -8.49
C SER A 498 4.99 29.55 -8.08
N ILE A 499 4.88 28.25 -8.37
CA ILE A 499 5.92 27.25 -8.11
C ILE A 499 7.10 27.45 -9.07
N GLU A 500 6.82 27.70 -10.36
CA GLU A 500 7.85 27.95 -11.38
C GLU A 500 8.72 29.17 -11.04
N LEU A 501 8.10 30.27 -10.59
CA LEU A 501 8.82 31.46 -10.12
C LEU A 501 9.68 31.23 -8.87
N LYS A 502 9.28 30.31 -7.99
CA LYS A 502 10.07 29.94 -6.80
C LYS A 502 11.27 29.07 -7.18
N LEU A 503 11.10 28.13 -8.12
CA LEU A 503 12.17 27.25 -8.60
C LEU A 503 13.26 28.02 -9.36
N MET A 504 12.90 29.03 -10.17
CA MET A 504 13.90 29.89 -10.84
C MET A 504 14.80 30.65 -9.85
N ASN A 505 14.27 31.08 -8.70
CA ASN A 505 15.05 31.78 -7.69
C ASN A 505 16.02 30.87 -6.91
N ILE A 506 15.72 29.57 -6.79
CA ILE A 506 16.58 28.60 -6.12
C ILE A 506 17.83 28.31 -6.97
N ASN A 507 17.68 28.16 -8.30
CA ASN A 507 18.80 27.95 -9.22
C ASN A 507 19.76 29.15 -9.26
N VAL A 508 19.23 30.38 -9.12
CA VAL A 508 20.06 31.59 -9.04
C VAL A 508 20.88 31.63 -7.75
N MET A 509 20.34 31.17 -6.61
CA MET A 509 21.10 31.10 -5.35
C MET A 509 22.16 30.01 -5.34
N GLN A 510 21.92 28.86 -5.98
CA GLN A 510 22.92 27.79 -6.09
C GLN A 510 24.14 28.23 -6.93
N ASN A 511 23.92 29.02 -8.00
CA ASN A 511 25.02 29.59 -8.79
C ASN A 511 25.88 30.62 -8.03
N TYR A 512 25.32 31.34 -7.06
CA TYR A 512 26.11 32.23 -6.19
C TYR A 512 26.93 31.46 -5.15
N LYS A 513 26.45 30.29 -4.70
CA LYS A 513 27.17 29.45 -3.73
C LYS A 513 28.42 28.80 -4.33
N ASN A 514 28.37 28.42 -5.61
CA ASN A 514 29.50 27.81 -6.32
C ASN A 514 30.63 28.80 -6.65
N LYS A 515 30.33 30.11 -6.68
CA LYS A 515 31.34 31.15 -6.95
C LYS A 515 32.19 31.52 -5.72
N CYS A 516 31.77 31.15 -4.52
CA CYS A 516 32.50 31.42 -3.28
C CYS A 516 33.45 30.29 -2.84
N VAL A 517 33.41 29.12 -3.50
CA VAL A 517 34.24 27.95 -3.12
C VAL A 517 35.59 27.92 -3.85
N GLN A 518 35.76 28.70 -4.93
CA GLN A 518 37.01 28.70 -5.71
C GLN A 518 38.14 29.61 -5.17
N HIS A 519 38.00 30.20 -3.98
CA HIS A 519 39.01 31.14 -3.46
C HIS A 519 39.75 30.73 -2.18
N GLN A 520 39.66 29.47 -1.72
CA GLN A 520 40.34 29.07 -0.47
C GLN A 520 41.34 27.90 -0.56
N ASN A 521 41.59 27.30 -1.71
CA ASN A 521 42.61 26.24 -1.81
C ASN A 521 43.92 26.80 -2.37
N ASN A 522 44.71 27.41 -1.49
CA ASN A 522 46.16 27.56 -1.67
C ASN A 522 46.84 27.75 -0.31
N LYS A 523 47.18 26.65 0.37
CA LYS A 523 48.47 26.51 1.08
C LYS A 523 48.75 25.06 1.49
N PRO A 524 50.04 24.63 1.49
CA PRO A 524 50.43 23.23 1.63
C PRO A 524 51.02 22.90 3.02
N GLY A 525 51.08 21.61 3.33
CA GLY A 525 52.23 21.04 4.03
C GLY A 525 51.98 20.20 5.29
N ASN A 526 52.50 18.95 5.20
CA ASN A 526 53.18 18.15 6.23
C ASN A 526 52.41 17.16 7.14
N THR A 527 52.52 15.88 6.74
CA THR A 527 53.19 14.75 7.43
C THR A 527 53.29 14.74 8.96
N SER A 528 52.84 13.64 9.61
CA SER A 528 53.72 12.57 10.13
C SER A 528 52.97 11.50 10.96
N ASN A 529 53.47 10.27 10.85
CA ASN A 529 53.11 9.00 11.50
C ASN A 529 53.19 8.98 13.05
N THR A 530 52.50 8.00 13.66
CA THR A 530 52.92 7.02 14.71
C THR A 530 51.66 6.37 15.32
N SER A 531 51.35 5.08 15.12
CA SER A 531 51.89 3.84 15.73
C SER A 531 51.31 3.48 17.12
N GLU A 532 50.69 2.30 17.14
CA GLU A 532 50.82 1.22 18.14
C GLU A 532 50.02 1.17 19.46
N ASN A 533 49.29 0.04 19.55
CA ASN A 533 49.19 -0.95 20.63
C ASN A 533 48.06 -0.89 21.68
N ASP A 534 47.27 -1.98 21.63
CA ASP A 534 46.96 -2.95 22.69
C ASP A 534 46.41 -2.46 24.04
N ASP A 535 45.19 -2.90 24.37
CA ASP A 535 44.98 -3.98 25.34
C ASP A 535 43.48 -4.15 25.66
N ASP A 536 42.98 -5.33 25.33
CA ASP A 536 42.36 -6.30 26.25
C ASP A 536 41.34 -5.85 27.33
N ASN A 537 40.15 -6.44 27.17
CA ASN A 537 39.45 -7.30 28.13
C ASN A 537 38.30 -6.77 29.03
N LEU A 538 37.27 -7.63 29.04
CA LEU A 538 36.47 -8.07 30.19
C LEU A 538 35.18 -7.32 30.59
N SER A 539 34.06 -7.96 30.21
CA SER A 539 33.00 -8.43 31.11
C SER A 539 32.02 -7.42 31.74
N SER A 540 30.73 -7.53 31.40
CA SER A 540 29.82 -8.39 32.18
C SER A 540 28.36 -8.30 31.72
N ARG A 541 27.72 -9.47 31.80
CA ARG A 541 26.29 -9.74 31.65
C ARG A 541 25.46 -9.13 32.80
N PHE A 542 24.26 -8.65 32.49
CA PHE A 542 23.01 -8.88 33.27
C PHE A 542 21.81 -8.74 32.29
N SER A 543 21.28 -9.86 31.79
CA SER A 543 20.04 -10.51 32.23
C SER A 543 18.76 -9.65 32.14
N PHE A 544 17.88 -9.95 31.18
CA PHE A 544 16.43 -9.81 31.36
C PHE A 544 15.66 -10.75 30.39
N ILE A 545 15.87 -12.06 30.55
CA ILE A 545 14.95 -13.08 30.00
C ILE A 545 13.74 -13.13 30.92
N LYS A 546 12.75 -12.26 30.69
CA LYS A 546 11.39 -12.39 31.23
C LYS A 546 10.39 -11.55 30.43
N LYS A 547 10.04 -11.98 29.21
CA LYS A 547 8.80 -11.57 28.51
C LYS A 547 8.51 -12.43 27.27
N PHE A 548 8.44 -13.75 27.44
CA PHE A 548 7.72 -14.64 26.51
C PHE A 548 6.42 -15.09 27.16
N LYS A 549 5.42 -14.20 27.12
CA LYS A 549 4.00 -14.55 27.30
C LYS A 549 3.15 -13.37 26.85
N ASN A 550 2.86 -13.34 25.55
CA ASN A 550 1.70 -12.74 24.89
C ASN A 550 2.09 -12.37 23.46
N ILE A 551 1.83 -13.29 22.52
CA ILE A 551 1.31 -13.05 21.16
C ILE A 551 0.83 -14.43 20.71
N TYR A 552 -0.39 -14.77 21.12
CA TYR A 552 -1.18 -15.87 20.56
C TYR A 552 -2.64 -15.42 20.60
N THR A 553 -2.94 -14.31 19.94
CA THR A 553 -4.32 -13.83 19.72
C THR A 553 -4.36 -12.93 18.50
N LYS A 554 -4.25 -13.53 17.31
CA LYS A 554 -4.91 -13.01 16.11
C LYS A 554 -5.06 -14.12 15.07
N LYS A 555 -5.91 -15.09 15.43
CA LYS A 555 -6.38 -16.16 14.54
C LYS A 555 -7.73 -15.79 13.89
N ASP A 556 -8.27 -14.61 14.19
CA ASP A 556 -9.69 -14.33 13.98
C ASP A 556 -10.03 -13.60 12.67
N SER A 557 -9.06 -13.16 11.85
CA SER A 557 -9.40 -12.52 10.55
C SER A 557 -9.26 -13.43 9.34
N VAL A 558 -8.48 -14.52 9.44
CA VAL A 558 -8.36 -15.53 8.37
C VAL A 558 -9.42 -16.62 8.56
N ASN A 559 -9.73 -16.96 9.81
CA ASN A 559 -10.85 -17.84 10.12
C ASN A 559 -12.21 -17.24 9.76
N ASP A 560 -12.36 -15.90 9.76
CA ASP A 560 -13.63 -15.25 9.40
C ASP A 560 -13.86 -15.19 7.87
N LEU A 561 -12.79 -15.24 7.07
CA LEU A 561 -12.89 -15.36 5.62
C LEU A 561 -13.07 -16.82 5.19
N LEU A 562 -12.34 -17.75 5.84
CA LEU A 562 -12.55 -19.19 5.65
C LEU A 562 -13.93 -19.64 6.17
N SER A 563 -14.44 -19.09 7.29
CA SER A 563 -15.77 -19.42 7.82
C SER A 563 -16.87 -18.98 6.85
N ARG A 564 -16.78 -17.77 6.29
CA ARG A 564 -17.74 -17.28 5.28
C ARG A 564 -17.72 -18.09 3.99
N ILE A 565 -16.53 -18.48 3.51
CA ILE A 565 -16.41 -19.38 2.33
C ILE A 565 -16.96 -20.77 2.67
N THR A 566 -16.80 -21.27 3.90
CA THR A 566 -17.37 -22.56 4.31
C THR A 566 -18.88 -22.51 4.55
N GLU A 567 -19.42 -21.43 5.12
CA GLU A 567 -20.87 -21.29 5.38
C GLU A 567 -21.68 -21.17 4.09
N ASP A 568 -21.21 -20.38 3.12
CA ASP A 568 -21.85 -20.28 1.80
C ASP A 568 -21.83 -21.61 1.03
N ASN A 569 -20.77 -22.40 1.21
CA ASN A 569 -20.68 -23.74 0.62
C ASN A 569 -21.58 -24.74 1.35
N ILE A 570 -21.68 -24.69 2.69
CA ILE A 570 -22.53 -25.59 3.49
C ILE A 570 -24.01 -25.41 3.14
N ASP A 571 -24.48 -24.17 2.92
CA ASP A 571 -25.87 -23.93 2.54
C ASP A 571 -26.20 -24.40 1.13
N LYS A 572 -25.26 -24.33 0.18
CA LYS A 572 -25.42 -24.92 -1.16
C LYS A 572 -25.64 -26.43 -1.11
N TYR A 573 -24.86 -27.14 -0.28
CA TYR A 573 -24.99 -28.60 -0.16
C TYR A 573 -26.31 -29.05 0.49
N LYS A 574 -26.83 -28.31 1.47
CA LYS A 574 -28.14 -28.62 2.08
C LYS A 574 -29.31 -28.46 1.09
N ILE A 575 -29.29 -27.42 0.26
CA ILE A 575 -30.30 -27.21 -0.78
C ILE A 575 -30.22 -28.33 -1.82
N LEU A 576 -29.01 -28.72 -2.24
CA LEU A 576 -28.79 -29.83 -3.15
C LEU A 576 -29.33 -31.14 -2.57
N GLU A 577 -29.04 -31.43 -1.30
CA GLU A 577 -29.55 -32.61 -0.60
C GLU A 577 -31.09 -32.64 -0.59
N GLN A 578 -31.75 -31.50 -0.36
CA GLN A 578 -33.20 -31.41 -0.37
C GLN A 578 -33.79 -31.62 -1.77
N ILE A 579 -33.18 -31.05 -2.81
CA ILE A 579 -33.62 -31.25 -4.21
C ILE A 579 -33.48 -32.73 -4.59
N ILE A 580 -32.35 -33.36 -4.24
CA ILE A 580 -32.11 -34.80 -4.47
C ILE A 580 -33.14 -35.65 -3.71
N LYS A 581 -33.44 -35.33 -2.45
CA LYS A 581 -34.46 -36.03 -1.66
C LYS A 581 -35.85 -35.93 -2.29
N ASN A 582 -36.25 -34.74 -2.72
CA ASN A 582 -37.56 -34.52 -3.34
C ASN A 582 -37.70 -35.27 -4.66
N ALA A 583 -36.67 -35.22 -5.52
CA ALA A 583 -36.73 -35.88 -6.81
C ALA A 583 -36.52 -37.42 -6.70
N HIS A 584 -35.80 -37.93 -5.69
CA HIS A 584 -35.83 -39.35 -5.33
C HIS A 584 -37.22 -39.81 -4.84
N SER A 585 -37.92 -38.97 -4.06
CA SER A 585 -39.30 -39.27 -3.65
C SER A 585 -40.21 -39.40 -4.87
N LEU A 586 -40.11 -38.48 -5.83
CA LEU A 586 -40.87 -38.54 -7.08
C LEU A 586 -40.59 -39.82 -7.88
N ILE A 587 -39.31 -40.21 -8.03
CA ILE A 587 -38.95 -41.47 -8.71
C ILE A 587 -39.54 -42.67 -7.98
N LYS A 588 -39.45 -42.69 -6.64
CA LYS A 588 -40.00 -43.75 -5.81
C LYS A 588 -41.51 -43.85 -6.00
N ASP A 589 -42.23 -42.73 -6.00
CA ASP A 589 -43.67 -42.69 -6.18
C ASP A 589 -44.08 -43.12 -7.60
N SER A 590 -43.31 -42.75 -8.63
CA SER A 590 -43.50 -43.24 -10.00
C SER A 590 -43.28 -44.76 -10.12
N ILE A 591 -42.26 -45.32 -9.46
CA ILE A 591 -42.00 -46.77 -9.42
C ILE A 591 -43.08 -47.51 -8.64
N ILE A 592 -43.55 -46.96 -7.52
CA ILE A 592 -44.64 -47.54 -6.73
C ILE A 592 -45.94 -47.55 -7.54
N ASN A 593 -46.28 -46.42 -8.18
CA ASN A 593 -47.43 -46.34 -9.07
C ASN A 593 -47.33 -47.31 -10.24
N PHE A 594 -46.11 -47.53 -10.77
CA PHE A 594 -45.82 -48.57 -11.75
C PHE A 594 -46.21 -49.96 -11.22
N ILE A 595 -45.62 -50.40 -10.11
CA ILE A 595 -45.87 -51.73 -9.53
C ILE A 595 -47.35 -51.95 -9.23
N CYS A 596 -48.03 -50.92 -8.71
CA CYS A 596 -49.44 -51.00 -8.33
C CYS A 596 -50.39 -51.13 -9.53
N LYS A 597 -50.12 -50.43 -10.64
CA LYS A 597 -51.00 -50.45 -11.82
C LYS A 597 -50.76 -51.66 -12.73
N SER A 598 -49.51 -52.12 -12.89
CA SER A 598 -49.20 -53.27 -13.76
C SER A 598 -49.52 -54.63 -13.13
N GLY A 599 -49.62 -54.72 -11.80
CA GLY A 599 -49.89 -55.98 -11.11
C GLY A 599 -51.35 -56.45 -11.11
N GLY A 600 -52.33 -55.60 -11.43
CA GLY A 600 -53.74 -55.94 -11.20
C GLY A 600 -54.07 -56.12 -9.71
N TRP A 601 -53.31 -55.48 -8.81
CA TRP A 601 -53.57 -55.54 -7.37
C TRP A 601 -54.65 -54.52 -7.03
N THR A 602 -55.86 -55.00 -6.77
CA THR A 602 -56.93 -54.15 -6.23
C THR A 602 -56.53 -53.63 -4.85
N LYS A 603 -57.03 -52.44 -4.50
CA LYS A 603 -56.74 -51.61 -3.30
C LYS A 603 -56.75 -52.33 -1.93
N TYR A 604 -57.13 -53.61 -1.87
CA TYR A 604 -57.32 -54.38 -0.63
C TYR A 604 -56.05 -54.94 0.01
N ASN A 605 -54.91 -54.98 -0.69
CA ASN A 605 -53.66 -55.52 -0.14
C ASN A 605 -52.67 -54.46 0.39
N TYR A 606 -53.04 -53.18 0.37
CA TYR A 606 -52.10 -52.07 0.65
C TYR A 606 -51.97 -51.71 2.14
N SER A 607 -52.79 -52.27 3.03
CA SER A 607 -52.73 -51.97 4.48
C SER A 607 -51.73 -52.84 5.26
N ARG A 608 -50.91 -53.65 4.57
CA ARG A 608 -50.02 -54.64 5.20
C ARG A 608 -48.55 -54.57 4.79
N LEU A 609 -48.15 -53.56 4.02
CA LEU A 609 -46.77 -53.20 3.66
C LEU A 609 -46.55 -51.73 4.01
#